data_AF-A0A8S4F499-F1
#
_entry.id   AF-A0A8S4F499-F1
#
_cell.length_a   1.000
_cell.length_b   1.000
_cell.length_c   1.000
_cell.angle_alpha   90.00
_cell.angle_beta   90.00
_cell.angle_gamma   90.00
#
_symmetry.space_group_name_H-M   'P 1'
#
loop_
_entity.id
_entity.type
_entity.pdbx_description
1 polymer ?
#
loop_
_entity_poly.entity_id
_entity_poly.type
_entity_poly.pdbx_seq_one_letter_code
_entity_poly.pdbx_strand_id
1 'polypeptide(L)'
;MRKGAQSVSQCPGINEEPTTCVPCDEYCRYRLKKSDIACSSVCNAGCRCVDGFYRLDSGECVPVDQCSPPQCYENEYHDTCGPYCEESCATMNNTCQVCLSGCVEGCFCQPGFIRDRYGLNCVTPDQCPQPECDRFEHFETCPNICPLETCRAKLERAECSSLQCCEPQCRCDEGYLRNDSGECIPEEYCEVDY
;
A
#
# COMPACT_ATOMS: atom_id res chain seq x y z
N MET A 1 50.55 6.33 -1.96
CA MET A 1 50.04 7.16 -0.85
C MET A 1 48.53 7.26 -1.00
N ARG A 2 47.75 6.44 -0.26
CA ARG A 2 46.28 6.53 -0.26
C ARG A 2 45.88 7.64 0.71
N LYS A 3 45.25 8.71 0.22
CA LYS A 3 44.67 9.75 1.08
C LYS A 3 43.58 9.09 1.92
N GLY A 4 43.75 9.09 3.24
CA GLY A 4 42.79 8.50 4.18
C GLY A 4 41.45 9.23 4.09
N ALA A 5 40.36 8.46 4.11
CA ALA A 5 39.03 9.01 4.32
C ALA A 5 39.04 9.74 5.66
N GLN A 6 38.82 11.06 5.67
CA GLN A 6 38.69 11.83 6.90
C GLN A 6 37.44 11.34 7.62
N SER A 7 37.62 10.73 8.79
CA SER A 7 36.54 10.39 9.70
C SER A 7 36.03 11.67 10.35
N VAL A 8 34.74 11.96 10.21
CA VAL A 8 34.08 13.02 10.99
C VAL A 8 33.99 12.52 12.43
N SER A 9 34.66 13.18 13.38
CA SER A 9 34.65 12.80 14.80
C SER A 9 33.71 13.66 15.64
N GLN A 10 33.26 14.79 15.10
CA GLN A 10 32.34 15.70 15.78
C GLN A 10 31.53 16.50 14.77
N CYS A 11 30.24 16.66 15.06
CA CYS A 11 29.31 17.43 14.25
C CYS A 11 29.05 18.79 14.90
N PRO A 12 29.07 19.89 14.14
CA PRO A 12 28.88 21.23 14.68
C PRO A 12 27.41 21.56 14.95
N GLY A 13 26.47 20.90 14.27
CA GLY A 13 25.04 21.12 14.44
C GLY A 13 24.50 20.48 15.73
N ILE A 14 23.44 21.10 16.26
CA ILE A 14 22.68 20.49 17.35
C ILE A 14 21.93 19.26 16.85
N ASN A 15 21.76 18.26 17.71
CA ASN A 15 21.08 17.00 17.38
C ASN A 15 21.67 16.32 16.13
N GLU A 16 22.97 16.47 15.91
CA GLU A 16 23.72 15.75 14.89
C GLU A 16 24.69 14.77 15.53
N GLU A 17 24.87 13.63 14.89
CA GLU A 17 25.89 12.66 15.27
C GLU A 17 26.78 12.29 14.07
N PRO A 18 28.08 12.05 14.30
CA PRO A 18 28.96 11.58 13.25
C PRO A 18 28.56 10.18 12.79
N THR A 19 28.54 9.96 11.49
CA THR A 19 28.31 8.64 10.89
C THR A 19 29.33 8.40 9.77
N THR A 20 29.64 7.12 9.52
CA THR A 20 30.49 6.69 8.41
C THR A 20 29.72 6.60 7.09
N CYS A 21 28.39 6.65 7.14
CA CYS A 21 27.53 6.60 5.98
C CYS A 21 26.36 7.59 6.13
N VAL A 22 26.42 8.67 5.35
CA VAL A 22 25.27 9.52 5.03
C VAL A 22 24.88 9.25 3.57
N PRO A 23 23.99 8.28 3.30
CA PRO A 23 23.56 7.97 1.94
C PRO A 23 22.51 8.99 1.42
N CYS A 24 21.80 9.64 2.34
CA CYS A 24 20.83 10.71 2.19
C CYS A 24 20.57 11.31 3.58
N ASP A 25 20.09 12.55 3.65
CA ASP A 25 19.64 13.18 4.91
C ASP A 25 18.10 13.06 5.03
N GLU A 26 17.61 12.84 6.25
CA GLU A 26 16.17 12.82 6.55
C GLU A 26 15.65 14.25 6.75
N TYR A 27 15.09 14.84 5.69
CA TYR A 27 14.53 16.19 5.75
C TYR A 27 13.08 16.21 6.25
N CYS A 28 12.70 17.24 7.01
CA CYS A 28 11.33 17.47 7.47
C CYS A 28 10.31 17.38 6.32
N ARG A 29 10.61 17.99 5.17
CA ARG A 29 9.72 18.03 4.01
C ARG A 29 9.43 16.65 3.39
N TYR A 30 10.29 15.65 3.62
CA TYR A 30 10.16 14.30 3.04
C TYR A 30 10.02 13.20 4.10
N ARG A 31 9.81 13.55 5.37
CA ARG A 31 9.76 12.59 6.48
C ARG A 31 8.69 11.50 6.35
N LEU A 32 7.64 11.75 5.56
CA LEU A 32 6.57 10.79 5.27
C LEU A 32 6.75 10.05 3.92
N LYS A 33 7.78 10.39 3.13
CA LYS A 33 8.08 9.80 1.80
C LYS A 33 9.26 8.82 1.87
N LYS A 34 9.25 7.96 2.90
CA LYS A 34 10.41 7.12 3.27
C LYS A 34 10.81 6.11 2.19
N SER A 35 9.89 5.73 1.30
CA SER A 35 10.10 4.76 0.22
C SER A 35 10.77 5.33 -1.04
N ASP A 36 10.79 6.64 -1.23
CA ASP A 36 11.14 7.25 -2.53
C ASP A 36 12.43 8.07 -2.51
N ILE A 37 13.02 8.28 -1.33
CA ILE A 37 14.39 8.77 -1.26
C ILE A 37 15.27 7.59 -1.63
N ALA A 38 15.56 7.46 -2.93
CA ALA A 38 16.61 6.59 -3.43
C ALA A 38 17.94 7.11 -2.87
N CYS A 39 18.26 6.69 -1.65
CA CYS A 39 19.49 7.05 -0.99
C CYS A 39 20.65 6.46 -1.78
N SER A 40 21.70 7.26 -1.97
CA SER A 40 22.86 6.82 -2.72
C SER A 40 23.45 5.57 -2.07
N SER A 41 23.79 4.56 -2.86
CA SER A 41 24.56 3.42 -2.36
C SER A 41 26.00 3.82 -1.98
N VAL A 42 26.41 5.05 -2.33
CA VAL A 42 27.70 5.62 -1.95
C VAL A 42 27.59 6.24 -0.57
N CYS A 43 28.18 5.57 0.41
CA CYS A 43 28.36 6.09 1.75
C CYS A 43 29.54 7.07 1.80
N ASN A 44 29.28 8.28 2.31
CA ASN A 44 30.33 9.20 2.73
C ASN A 44 30.25 9.42 4.24
N ALA A 45 31.41 9.56 4.89
CA ALA A 45 31.45 9.97 6.29
C ALA A 45 30.92 11.41 6.41
N GLY A 46 30.11 11.67 7.43
CA GLY A 46 29.38 12.93 7.57
C GLY A 46 28.65 13.03 8.89
N CYS A 47 27.72 13.98 8.96
CA CYS A 47 26.83 14.22 10.09
C CYS A 47 25.41 13.89 9.70
N ARG A 48 24.72 13.09 10.50
CA ARG A 48 23.28 12.83 10.34
C ARG A 48 22.53 13.40 11.53
N CYS A 49 21.26 13.75 11.35
CA CYS A 49 20.40 14.03 12.50
C CYS A 49 20.30 12.78 13.38
N VAL A 50 20.29 12.98 14.69
CA VAL A 50 20.03 11.92 15.68
C VAL A 50 18.62 11.36 15.43
N ASP A 51 18.42 10.07 15.66
CA ASP A 51 17.13 9.40 15.44
C ASP A 51 15.98 10.17 16.14
N GLY A 52 14.92 10.45 15.38
CA GLY A 52 13.78 11.25 15.84
C GLY A 52 13.87 12.76 15.55
N PHE A 53 15.00 13.23 15.02
CA PHE A 53 15.20 14.60 14.54
C PHE A 53 15.29 14.63 13.01
N TYR A 54 14.76 15.69 12.42
CA TYR A 54 14.69 15.87 10.98
C TYR A 54 15.35 17.17 10.57
N ARG A 55 16.04 17.15 9.44
CA ARG A 55 16.76 18.31 8.91
C ARG A 55 15.78 19.29 8.26
N LEU A 56 15.82 20.55 8.68
CA LEU A 56 15.17 21.65 7.96
C LEU A 56 15.97 22.02 6.71
N ASP A 57 15.35 22.70 5.75
CA ASP A 57 16.06 23.25 4.59
C ASP A 57 17.14 24.29 4.97
N SER A 58 17.05 24.85 6.19
CA SER A 58 18.11 25.71 6.78
C SER A 58 19.35 24.92 7.25
N GLY A 59 19.27 23.59 7.34
CA GLY A 59 20.33 22.70 7.81
C GLY A 59 20.22 22.24 9.27
N GLU A 60 19.32 22.83 10.07
CA GLU A 60 19.15 22.49 11.49
C GLU A 60 18.35 21.20 11.70
N CYS A 61 18.77 20.34 12.63
CA CYS A 61 18.05 19.13 13.03
C CYS A 61 17.08 19.44 14.18
N VAL A 62 15.78 19.36 13.91
CA VAL A 62 14.71 19.71 14.85
C VAL A 62 13.79 18.51 15.12
N PRO A 63 13.11 18.46 16.28
CA PRO A 63 12.09 17.45 16.53
C PRO A 63 10.90 17.62 15.57
N VAL A 64 10.13 16.55 15.39
CA VAL A 64 9.04 16.47 14.40
C VAL A 64 7.95 17.55 14.56
N ASP A 65 7.68 17.98 15.79
CA ASP A 65 6.70 19.01 16.13
C ASP A 65 7.12 20.43 15.68
N GLN A 66 8.40 20.61 15.36
CA GLN A 66 8.96 21.83 14.79
C GLN A 66 9.13 21.77 13.26
N CYS A 67 8.84 20.62 12.64
CA CYS A 67 8.82 20.52 11.19
C CYS A 67 7.65 21.34 10.62
N SER A 68 7.90 21.99 9.48
CA SER A 68 6.79 22.40 8.61
C SER A 68 6.03 21.17 8.10
N PRO A 69 4.75 21.32 7.70
CA PRO A 69 3.99 20.23 7.10
C PRO A 69 4.80 19.54 5.98
N PRO A 70 4.89 18.21 5.97
CA PRO A 70 5.62 17.47 4.95
C PRO A 70 4.97 17.70 3.57
N GLN A 71 5.78 17.58 2.53
CA GLN A 71 5.28 17.62 1.17
C GLN A 71 4.73 16.24 0.80
N CYS A 72 3.45 16.18 0.46
CA CYS A 72 2.81 14.99 -0.11
C CYS A 72 3.00 14.94 -1.64
N TYR A 73 2.64 13.82 -2.27
CA TYR A 73 2.67 13.68 -3.73
C TYR A 73 1.49 14.40 -4.39
N GLU A 74 1.48 14.32 -5.72
CA GLU A 74 0.35 14.82 -6.51
C GLU A 74 -0.94 14.10 -6.09
N ASN A 75 -2.04 14.84 -6.03
CA ASN A 75 -3.36 14.37 -5.58
C ASN A 75 -3.40 13.82 -4.14
N GLU A 76 -2.44 14.21 -3.31
CA GLU A 76 -2.44 13.93 -1.87
C GLU A 76 -2.61 15.19 -1.03
N TYR A 77 -3.03 15.02 0.22
CA TYR A 77 -2.98 16.04 1.26
C TYR A 77 -2.35 15.47 2.53
N HIS A 78 -1.65 16.32 3.29
CA HIS A 78 -1.12 15.95 4.60
C HIS A 78 -2.23 16.09 5.64
N ASP A 79 -2.37 15.09 6.49
CA ASP A 79 -3.17 15.17 7.71
C ASP A 79 -2.41 14.55 8.88
N THR A 80 -2.51 15.18 10.05
CA THR A 80 -2.00 14.64 11.31
C THR A 80 -2.90 13.56 11.91
N CYS A 81 -4.15 13.49 11.45
CA CYS A 81 -5.16 12.56 11.94
C CYS A 81 -6.05 12.07 10.78
N GLY A 82 -5.43 11.47 9.77
CA GLY A 82 -6.12 10.83 8.66
C GLY A 82 -6.49 9.36 8.93
N PRO A 83 -7.17 8.72 7.97
CA PRO A 83 -7.67 7.35 8.13
C PRO A 83 -6.53 6.32 8.19
N TYR A 84 -6.74 5.23 8.94
CA TYR A 84 -5.75 4.13 9.01
C TYR A 84 -5.67 3.32 7.71
N CYS A 85 -6.79 3.25 6.97
CA CYS A 85 -6.86 2.64 5.65
C CYS A 85 -7.33 3.66 4.64
N GLU A 86 -6.77 3.59 3.45
CA GLU A 86 -7.31 4.26 2.28
C GLU A 86 -7.94 3.23 1.35
N GLU A 87 -8.96 3.66 0.60
CA GLU A 87 -9.44 2.89 -0.53
C GLU A 87 -8.34 2.83 -1.60
N SER A 88 -8.24 1.69 -2.29
CA SER A 88 -7.26 1.46 -3.35
C SER A 88 -7.90 0.75 -4.52
N CYS A 89 -7.25 0.74 -5.69
CA CYS A 89 -7.69 -0.06 -6.82
C CYS A 89 -7.88 -1.56 -6.48
N ALA A 90 -7.15 -2.07 -5.48
CA ALA A 90 -7.27 -3.46 -5.03
C ALA A 90 -8.41 -3.69 -4.02
N THR A 91 -8.84 -2.64 -3.32
CA THR A 91 -9.86 -2.72 -2.26
C THR A 91 -11.11 -1.92 -2.57
N MET A 92 -11.21 -1.33 -3.76
CA MET A 92 -12.35 -0.54 -4.18
C MET A 92 -13.62 -1.38 -4.12
N ASN A 93 -14.65 -0.87 -3.41
CA ASN A 93 -15.89 -1.60 -3.09
C ASN A 93 -15.73 -2.89 -2.24
N ASN A 94 -14.55 -3.13 -1.64
CA ASN A 94 -14.37 -4.21 -0.66
C ASN A 94 -15.10 -3.83 0.64
N THR A 95 -16.18 -4.54 0.94
CA THR A 95 -16.95 -4.33 2.19
C THR A 95 -16.46 -5.22 3.34
N CYS A 96 -15.56 -6.16 3.08
CA CYS A 96 -14.91 -6.98 4.10
C CYS A 96 -13.67 -6.29 4.71
N GLN A 97 -13.21 -5.18 4.14
CA GLN A 97 -12.04 -4.46 4.65
C GLN A 97 -12.31 -3.92 6.07
N VAL A 98 -11.66 -4.53 7.06
CA VAL A 98 -11.68 -4.04 8.44
C VAL A 98 -10.55 -3.05 8.64
N CYS A 99 -10.91 -1.83 9.03
CA CYS A 99 -9.96 -0.78 9.33
C CYS A 99 -9.90 -0.48 10.81
N LEU A 100 -8.68 -0.32 11.33
CA LEU A 100 -8.47 0.02 12.72
C LEU A 100 -9.10 1.38 13.02
N SER A 101 -9.74 1.48 14.18
CA SER A 101 -10.25 2.74 14.70
C SER A 101 -9.09 3.61 15.21
N GLY A 102 -9.25 4.93 15.10
CA GLY A 102 -8.20 5.91 15.38
C GLY A 102 -7.75 6.60 14.11
N CYS A 103 -6.69 7.39 14.22
CA CYS A 103 -6.11 8.11 13.10
C CYS A 103 -4.59 8.08 13.13
N VAL A 104 -3.99 8.24 11.96
CA VAL A 104 -2.54 8.28 11.77
C VAL A 104 -2.15 9.55 11.06
N GLU A 105 -0.95 10.05 11.34
CA GLU A 105 -0.36 11.10 10.52
C GLU A 105 0.13 10.49 9.20
N GLY A 106 -0.18 11.14 8.08
CA GLY A 106 0.14 10.62 6.77
C GLY A 106 -0.10 11.63 5.64
N CYS A 107 0.30 11.21 4.44
CA CYS A 107 -0.20 11.79 3.21
C CYS A 107 -1.33 10.88 2.71
N PHE A 108 -2.47 11.45 2.36
CA PHE A 108 -3.68 10.72 1.98
C PHE A 108 -4.19 11.22 0.64
N CYS A 109 -4.81 10.35 -0.16
CA CYS A 109 -5.44 10.70 -1.42
C CYS A 109 -6.55 11.71 -1.20
N GLN A 110 -6.52 12.78 -2.00
CA GLN A 110 -7.55 13.81 -1.99
C GLN A 110 -8.94 13.22 -2.32
N PRO A 111 -10.03 13.86 -1.89
CA PRO A 111 -11.39 13.40 -2.21
C PRO A 111 -11.58 13.15 -3.71
N GLY A 112 -12.07 11.97 -4.07
CA GLY A 112 -12.23 11.53 -5.46
C GLY A 112 -11.04 10.76 -6.05
N PHE A 113 -9.95 10.61 -5.29
CA PHE A 113 -8.81 9.77 -5.64
C PHE A 113 -8.68 8.59 -4.67
N ILE A 114 -8.14 7.49 -5.17
CA ILE A 114 -7.84 6.27 -4.41
C ILE A 114 -6.41 5.81 -4.71
N ARG A 115 -5.83 4.99 -3.84
CA ARG A 115 -4.48 4.46 -4.04
C ARG A 115 -4.43 3.53 -5.25
N ASP A 116 -3.39 3.64 -6.06
CA ASP A 116 -3.13 2.66 -7.11
C ASP A 116 -2.83 1.27 -6.50
N ARG A 117 -2.70 0.25 -7.37
CA ARG A 117 -2.43 -1.14 -6.94
C ARG A 117 -1.07 -1.32 -6.23
N TYR A 118 -0.17 -0.35 -6.32
CA TYR A 118 1.16 -0.39 -5.71
C TYR A 118 1.22 0.45 -4.42
N GLY A 119 0.17 1.22 -4.12
CA GLY A 119 0.10 2.13 -2.99
C GLY A 119 0.93 3.41 -3.16
N LEU A 120 1.42 3.70 -4.36
CA LEU A 120 2.37 4.80 -4.60
C LEU A 120 1.70 6.09 -5.05
N ASN A 121 0.70 5.99 -5.92
CA ASN A 121 0.04 7.15 -6.51
C ASN A 121 -1.44 7.20 -6.13
N CYS A 122 -2.00 8.41 -6.11
CA CYS A 122 -3.43 8.65 -6.01
C CYS A 122 -4.00 8.87 -7.41
N VAL A 123 -4.88 7.95 -7.82
CA VAL A 123 -5.50 7.89 -9.14
C VAL A 123 -7.01 8.00 -9.02
N THR A 124 -7.70 8.37 -10.09
CA THR A 124 -9.16 8.31 -10.09
C THR A 124 -9.63 6.86 -10.25
N PRO A 125 -10.81 6.48 -9.73
CA PRO A 125 -11.31 5.10 -9.82
C PRO A 125 -11.36 4.53 -11.25
N ASP A 126 -11.62 5.36 -12.25
CA ASP A 126 -11.65 4.99 -13.68
C ASP A 126 -10.26 4.68 -14.25
N GLN A 127 -9.18 5.11 -13.59
CA GLN A 127 -7.80 4.80 -13.97
C GLN A 127 -7.31 3.48 -13.37
N CYS A 128 -8.10 2.84 -12.49
CA CYS A 128 -7.73 1.55 -11.94
C CYS A 128 -7.68 0.49 -13.05
N PRO A 129 -6.59 -0.29 -13.13
CA PRO A 129 -6.53 -1.39 -14.09
C PRO A 129 -7.65 -2.38 -13.77
N GLN A 130 -8.47 -2.69 -14.77
CA GLN A 130 -9.44 -3.76 -14.65
C GLN A 130 -8.66 -5.08 -14.55
N PRO A 131 -8.89 -5.89 -13.52
CA PRO A 131 -8.24 -7.19 -13.45
C PRO A 131 -8.70 -8.07 -14.61
N GLU A 132 -7.73 -8.79 -15.18
CA GLU A 132 -7.99 -9.77 -16.22
C GLU A 132 -8.51 -11.04 -15.54
N CYS A 133 -9.70 -11.49 -15.95
CA CYS A 133 -10.25 -12.77 -15.55
C CYS A 133 -9.96 -13.82 -16.62
N ASP A 134 -9.87 -15.07 -16.18
CA ASP A 134 -9.67 -16.21 -17.07
C ASP A 134 -10.91 -16.49 -17.93
N ARG A 135 -10.81 -17.51 -18.79
CA ARG A 135 -11.90 -17.88 -19.68
C ARG A 135 -13.13 -18.32 -18.87
N PHE A 136 -14.30 -17.85 -19.28
CA PHE A 136 -15.59 -18.11 -18.64
C PHE A 136 -15.72 -17.50 -17.25
N GLU A 137 -15.06 -16.36 -17.06
CA GLU A 137 -15.12 -15.57 -15.85
C GLU A 137 -15.28 -14.08 -16.18
N HIS A 138 -15.93 -13.36 -15.27
CA HIS A 138 -16.03 -11.90 -15.32
C HIS A 138 -15.65 -11.30 -13.97
N PHE A 139 -15.16 -10.07 -14.00
CA PHE A 139 -14.79 -9.36 -12.80
C PHE A 139 -16.01 -8.73 -12.15
N GLU A 140 -16.19 -8.99 -10.86
CA GLU A 140 -17.17 -8.30 -10.03
C GLU A 140 -16.46 -7.59 -8.88
N THR A 141 -16.80 -6.32 -8.66
CA THR A 141 -16.21 -5.51 -7.58
C THR A 141 -16.75 -5.88 -6.20
N CYS A 142 -17.95 -6.44 -6.13
CA CYS A 142 -18.58 -6.87 -4.88
C CYS A 142 -19.56 -8.01 -5.17
N PRO A 143 -19.05 -9.20 -5.46
CA PRO A 143 -19.91 -10.30 -5.82
C PRO A 143 -20.61 -10.90 -4.61
N ASN A 144 -21.81 -11.41 -4.81
CA ASN A 144 -22.54 -12.12 -3.77
C ASN A 144 -21.77 -13.41 -3.41
N ILE A 145 -21.30 -13.56 -2.16
CA ILE A 145 -20.58 -14.78 -1.74
C ILE A 145 -21.42 -16.06 -1.97
N CYS A 146 -22.75 -15.91 -1.96
CA CYS A 146 -23.70 -16.99 -2.22
C CYS A 146 -24.41 -16.81 -3.58
N PRO A 147 -24.67 -17.90 -4.33
CA PRO A 147 -24.29 -19.29 -4.04
C PRO A 147 -22.77 -19.53 -4.16
N LEU A 148 -22.28 -20.63 -3.57
CA LEU A 148 -20.89 -21.05 -3.73
C LEU A 148 -20.66 -21.54 -5.17
N GLU A 149 -19.76 -20.90 -5.91
CA GLU A 149 -19.52 -21.18 -7.33
C GLU A 149 -18.39 -22.21 -7.57
N THR A 150 -18.37 -23.30 -6.79
CA THR A 150 -17.40 -24.38 -6.97
C THR A 150 -18.08 -25.71 -7.24
N CYS A 151 -17.46 -26.56 -8.06
CA CYS A 151 -17.95 -27.92 -8.30
C CYS A 151 -18.09 -28.69 -6.98
N ARG A 152 -17.11 -28.55 -6.08
CA ARG A 152 -17.15 -29.14 -4.74
C ARG A 152 -18.39 -28.74 -3.95
N ALA A 153 -18.71 -27.44 -3.89
CA ALA A 153 -19.87 -26.97 -3.13
C ALA A 153 -21.19 -27.50 -3.70
N LYS A 154 -21.30 -27.60 -5.03
CA LYS A 154 -22.46 -28.23 -5.69
C LYS A 154 -22.61 -29.70 -5.31
N LEU A 155 -21.53 -30.48 -5.35
CA LEU A 155 -21.52 -31.91 -5.04
C LEU A 155 -21.83 -32.19 -3.57
N GLU A 156 -21.23 -31.42 -2.68
CA GLU A 156 -21.44 -31.52 -1.23
C GLU A 156 -22.80 -30.95 -0.78
N ARG A 157 -23.55 -30.28 -1.67
CA ARG A 157 -24.75 -29.49 -1.35
C ARG A 157 -24.48 -28.54 -0.18
N ALA A 158 -23.32 -27.87 -0.22
CA ALA A 158 -22.87 -27.01 0.84
C ALA A 158 -23.87 -25.87 1.06
N GLU A 159 -24.29 -25.68 2.31
CA GLU A 159 -25.11 -24.54 2.69
C GLU A 159 -24.25 -23.27 2.67
N CYS A 160 -24.73 -22.25 1.96
CA CYS A 160 -24.06 -20.95 1.94
C CYS A 160 -24.72 -20.03 2.96
N SER A 161 -24.04 -19.77 4.07
CA SER A 161 -24.45 -18.73 5.01
C SER A 161 -23.83 -17.41 4.57
N SER A 162 -24.68 -16.45 4.21
CA SER A 162 -24.24 -15.13 3.76
C SER A 162 -23.51 -14.40 4.88
N LEU A 163 -22.19 -14.24 4.74
CA LEU A 163 -21.50 -13.11 5.32
C LEU A 163 -21.86 -11.86 4.51
N GLN A 164 -22.12 -10.77 5.22
CA GLN A 164 -22.68 -9.53 4.69
C GLN A 164 -21.57 -8.59 4.18
N CYS A 165 -20.50 -9.17 3.63
CA CYS A 165 -19.41 -8.44 3.04
C CYS A 165 -18.93 -9.17 1.77
N CYS A 166 -18.18 -8.50 0.91
CA CYS A 166 -17.70 -9.00 -0.38
C CYS A 166 -16.28 -8.46 -0.61
N GLU A 167 -15.49 -9.20 -1.39
CA GLU A 167 -14.20 -8.75 -1.90
C GLU A 167 -14.23 -8.76 -3.43
N PRO A 168 -13.61 -7.78 -4.11
CA PRO A 168 -13.49 -7.77 -5.56
C PRO A 168 -12.77 -9.03 -6.06
N GLN A 169 -13.35 -9.75 -7.01
CA GLN A 169 -12.77 -10.99 -7.56
C GLN A 169 -13.39 -11.37 -8.91
N CYS A 170 -12.72 -12.28 -9.62
CA CYS A 170 -13.27 -12.94 -10.80
C CYS A 170 -14.26 -14.04 -10.38
N ARG A 171 -15.43 -14.03 -11.02
CA ARG A 171 -16.54 -14.97 -10.80
C ARG A 171 -16.74 -15.81 -12.04
N CYS A 172 -17.13 -17.08 -11.85
CA CYS A 172 -17.49 -17.90 -13.00
C CYS A 172 -18.73 -17.29 -13.66
N ASP A 173 -18.77 -17.31 -14.99
CA ASP A 173 -19.97 -16.91 -15.73
C ASP A 173 -21.16 -17.81 -15.36
N GLU A 174 -22.38 -17.30 -15.58
CA GLU A 174 -23.61 -18.06 -15.32
C GLU A 174 -23.58 -19.43 -16.03
N GLY A 175 -23.82 -20.51 -15.29
CA GLY A 175 -23.75 -21.89 -15.79
C GLY A 175 -22.37 -22.55 -15.71
N TYR A 176 -21.36 -21.85 -15.18
CA TYR A 176 -20.01 -22.37 -14.94
C TYR A 176 -19.72 -22.48 -13.45
N LEU A 177 -18.88 -23.44 -13.06
CA LEU A 177 -18.39 -23.63 -11.70
C LEU A 177 -16.89 -23.90 -11.70
N ARG A 178 -16.22 -23.41 -10.65
CA ARG A 178 -14.77 -23.57 -10.51
C ARG A 178 -14.43 -24.99 -10.08
N ASN A 179 -13.53 -25.64 -10.83
CA ASN A 179 -12.98 -26.94 -10.50
C ASN A 179 -11.80 -26.83 -9.50
N ASP A 180 -11.25 -27.96 -9.05
CA ASP A 180 -10.13 -27.98 -8.09
C ASP A 180 -8.79 -27.49 -8.67
N SER A 181 -8.68 -27.38 -10.00
CA SER A 181 -7.54 -26.74 -10.67
C SER A 181 -7.68 -25.21 -10.75
N GLY A 182 -8.83 -24.66 -10.32
CA GLY A 182 -9.11 -23.23 -10.33
C GLY A 182 -9.79 -22.74 -11.61
N GLU A 183 -10.16 -23.61 -12.55
CA GLU A 183 -10.76 -23.23 -13.84
C GLU A 183 -12.28 -23.28 -13.78
N CYS A 184 -12.97 -22.29 -14.36
CA CYS A 184 -14.42 -22.33 -14.55
C CYS A 184 -14.80 -23.25 -15.73
N ILE A 185 -15.51 -24.33 -15.43
CA ILE A 185 -16.01 -25.31 -16.40
C ILE A 185 -17.54 -25.34 -16.37
N PRO A 186 -18.21 -25.75 -17.47
CA PRO A 186 -19.67 -25.88 -17.45
C PRO A 186 -20.11 -26.80 -16.31
N GLU A 187 -21.14 -26.38 -15.58
CA GLU A 187 -21.50 -27.01 -14.31
C GLU A 187 -21.99 -28.47 -14.43
N GLU A 188 -22.29 -28.91 -15.65
CA GLU A 188 -22.62 -30.30 -15.99
C GLU A 188 -21.40 -31.23 -16.00
N TYR A 189 -20.20 -30.67 -16.12
CA TYR A 189 -18.92 -31.39 -16.06
C TYR A 189 -18.31 -31.41 -14.65
N CYS A 190 -19.03 -30.98 -13.63
CA CYS A 190 -18.62 -31.24 -12.25
C CYS A 190 -18.74 -32.75 -11.97
N GLU A 191 -17.64 -33.47 -12.18
CA GLU A 191 -17.55 -34.92 -11.94
C GLU A 191 -17.54 -35.24 -10.43
N VAL A 192 -18.02 -36.42 -10.09
CA VAL A 192 -18.33 -36.83 -8.70
C VAL A 192 -17.12 -37.34 -7.90
N ASP A 193 -15.92 -37.39 -8.49
CA ASP A 193 -14.81 -38.17 -7.93
C ASP A 193 -13.63 -37.31 -7.43
N TYR A 194 -13.38 -37.41 -6.12
CA TYR A 194 -12.06 -37.66 -5.52
C TYR A 194 -12.21 -38.63 -4.34
#